data_AF-A0A1H6ST10-F1
#
_entry.id   AF-A0A1H6ST10-F1
#
_cell.length_a   1.000
_cell.length_b   1.000
_cell.length_c   1.000
_cell.angle_alpha   90.00
_cell.angle_beta   90.00
_cell.angle_gamma   90.00
#
_symmetry.space_group_name_H-M   'P 1'
#
loop_
_entity.id
_entity.type
_entity.pdbx_description
1 polymer ?
#
loop_
_entity_poly.entity_id
_entity_poly.type
_entity_poly.pdbx_seq_one_letter_code
_entity_poly.pdbx_strand_id
1 'polypeptide(L)'
;MPLGTAERLEAEYALTAAALGLSATAFEGRIELWETLAGERAGATDDQRRAQVASFALTAWIAYLIEQDDKFRAEGDLTTERDVLGRIALLREQQRAAQQAAGLVAPLGTANPAPLLEPWGLG
;
A
#
# COMPACT_ATOMS: atom_id res chain seq x y z
N MET A 1 11.08 -23.07 5.63
CA MET A 1 10.87 -22.60 4.24
C MET A 1 10.48 -21.15 4.32
N PRO A 2 11.13 -20.22 3.60
CA PRO A 2 10.61 -18.86 3.50
C PRO A 2 9.23 -18.88 2.83
N LEU A 3 8.29 -18.06 3.32
CA LEU A 3 6.96 -17.92 2.72
C LEU A 3 7.10 -17.38 1.29
N GLY A 4 6.27 -17.90 0.38
CA GLY A 4 6.08 -17.32 -0.94
C GLY A 4 5.44 -15.93 -0.86
N THR A 5 5.54 -15.15 -1.94
CA THR A 5 4.99 -13.78 -1.97
C THR A 5 3.49 -13.75 -1.71
N ALA A 6 2.73 -14.69 -2.29
CA ALA A 6 1.28 -14.81 -2.03
C ALA A 6 0.98 -15.06 -0.54
N GLU A 7 1.65 -16.03 0.07
CA GLU A 7 1.48 -16.39 1.48
C GLU A 7 1.85 -15.22 2.41
N ARG A 8 2.90 -14.47 2.06
CA ARG A 8 3.29 -13.27 2.80
C ARG A 8 2.24 -12.17 2.68
N LEU A 9 1.73 -11.90 1.48
CA LEU A 9 0.70 -10.88 1.26
C LEU A 9 -0.60 -11.22 2.01
N GLU A 10 -0.96 -12.50 2.06
CA GLU A 10 -2.09 -12.98 2.86
C GLU A 10 -1.81 -12.82 4.37
N ALA A 11 -0.64 -13.26 4.85
CA ALA A 11 -0.32 -13.21 6.28
C ALA A 11 -0.18 -11.78 6.84
N GLU A 12 0.43 -10.86 6.08
CA GLU A 12 0.73 -9.51 6.54
C GLU A 12 -0.42 -8.53 6.32
N TYR A 13 -1.20 -8.73 5.24
CA TYR A 13 -2.21 -7.76 4.81
C TYR A 13 -3.61 -8.36 4.67
N ALA A 14 -3.80 -9.67 4.81
CA ALA A 14 -5.02 -10.38 4.44
C ALA A 14 -5.40 -10.17 2.96
N LEU A 15 -4.40 -9.95 2.10
CA LEU A 15 -4.59 -9.75 0.66
C LEU A 15 -4.57 -11.10 -0.06
N THR A 16 -5.73 -11.49 -0.59
CA THR A 16 -5.94 -12.74 -1.32
C THR A 16 -6.49 -12.46 -2.73
N ALA A 17 -6.55 -13.49 -3.58
CA ALA A 17 -7.21 -13.39 -4.89
C ALA A 17 -8.66 -12.87 -4.76
N ALA A 18 -9.41 -13.39 -3.78
CA ALA A 18 -10.78 -12.97 -3.50
C ALA A 18 -10.87 -11.50 -3.04
N ALA A 19 -9.90 -11.02 -2.25
CA ALA A 19 -9.86 -9.63 -1.80
C ALA A 19 -9.73 -8.63 -2.96
N LEU A 20 -9.17 -9.07 -4.10
CA LEU A 20 -9.03 -8.29 -5.34
C LEU A 20 -10.12 -8.60 -6.38
N GLY A 21 -11.07 -9.47 -6.09
CA GLY A 21 -12.07 -9.92 -7.07
C GLY A 21 -11.47 -10.70 -8.25
N LEU A 22 -10.33 -11.38 -8.04
CA LEU A 22 -9.59 -12.12 -9.06
C LEU A 22 -9.73 -13.64 -8.89
N SER A 23 -9.52 -14.37 -9.99
CA SER A 23 -9.27 -15.81 -9.92
C SER A 23 -7.86 -16.09 -9.36
N ALA A 24 -7.61 -17.30 -8.85
CA ALA A 24 -6.30 -17.69 -8.34
C ALA A 24 -5.19 -17.52 -9.42
N THR A 25 -5.44 -17.97 -10.65
CA THR A 25 -4.50 -17.83 -11.76
C THR A 25 -4.25 -16.36 -12.14
N ALA A 26 -5.29 -15.52 -12.14
CA ALA A 26 -5.11 -14.09 -12.41
C ALA A 26 -4.31 -13.40 -11.30
N PHE A 27 -4.51 -13.82 -10.05
CA PHE A 27 -3.76 -13.33 -8.91
C PHE A 27 -2.27 -13.73 -8.97
N GLU A 28 -1.97 -14.99 -9.31
CA GLU A 28 -0.60 -15.47 -9.53
C GLU A 28 0.11 -14.68 -10.63
N GLY A 29 -0.52 -14.51 -11.80
CA GLY A 29 0.06 -13.70 -12.88
C GLY A 29 0.26 -12.23 -12.50
N ARG A 30 -0.56 -11.70 -11.59
CA ARG A 30 -0.39 -10.34 -11.06
C ARG A 30 0.80 -10.25 -10.10
N ILE A 31 1.00 -11.25 -9.25
CA ILE A 31 2.17 -11.37 -8.38
C ILE A 31 3.45 -11.45 -9.21
N GLU A 32 3.49 -12.31 -10.22
CA GLU A 32 4.65 -12.46 -11.10
C GLU A 32 5.03 -11.13 -11.80
N LEU A 33 4.02 -10.38 -12.26
CA LEU A 33 4.23 -9.05 -12.84
C LEU A 33 4.85 -8.09 -11.82
N TRP A 34 4.34 -8.06 -10.59
CA TRP A 34 4.87 -7.19 -9.53
C TRP A 34 6.29 -7.57 -9.13
N GLU A 35 6.57 -8.86 -9.02
CA GLU A 35 7.91 -9.38 -8.73
C GLU A 35 8.91 -9.02 -9.85
N THR A 36 8.49 -9.15 -11.11
CA THR A 36 9.29 -8.76 -12.28
C THR A 36 9.64 -7.27 -12.22
N LEU A 37 8.64 -6.40 -12.04
CA LEU A 37 8.83 -4.95 -11.97
C LEU A 37 9.70 -4.54 -10.77
N ALA A 38 9.58 -5.23 -9.63
CA ALA A 38 10.46 -4.99 -8.49
C ALA A 38 11.90 -5.48 -8.76
N GLY A 39 12.05 -6.60 -9.47
CA GLY A 39 13.33 -7.18 -9.86
C GLY A 39 14.15 -6.30 -10.82
N GLU A 40 13.47 -5.57 -11.71
CA GLU A 40 14.09 -4.64 -12.66
C GLU A 40 14.78 -3.43 -11.99
N ARG A 41 14.49 -3.16 -10.72
CA ARG A 41 15.10 -2.04 -10.00
C ARG A 41 16.56 -2.32 -9.65
N ALA A 42 17.45 -1.66 -10.37
CA ALA A 42 18.90 -1.72 -10.12
C ALA A 42 19.25 -1.19 -8.72
N GLY A 43 20.13 -1.92 -8.02
CA GLY A 43 20.64 -1.53 -6.70
C GLY A 43 19.65 -1.69 -5.54
N ALA A 44 18.43 -2.19 -5.77
CA ALA A 44 17.49 -2.51 -4.70
C ALA A 44 17.90 -3.80 -3.97
N THR A 45 17.86 -3.78 -2.65
CA THR A 45 18.02 -5.01 -1.84
C THR A 45 16.79 -5.91 -1.99
N ASP A 46 16.92 -7.19 -1.65
CA ASP A 46 15.78 -8.12 -1.70
C ASP A 46 14.63 -7.66 -0.81
N ASP A 47 14.92 -7.07 0.36
CA ASP A 47 13.89 -6.52 1.24
C ASP A 47 13.20 -5.30 0.62
N GLN A 48 13.93 -4.42 -0.08
CA GLN A 48 13.33 -3.30 -0.81
C GLN A 48 12.44 -3.78 -1.96
N ARG A 49 12.84 -4.84 -2.67
CA ARG A 49 12.02 -5.45 -3.72
C ARG A 49 10.74 -6.06 -3.16
N ARG A 50 10.84 -6.79 -2.04
CA ARG A 50 9.67 -7.36 -1.34
C ARG A 50 8.70 -6.26 -0.88
N ALA A 51 9.23 -5.19 -0.30
CA ALA A 51 8.43 -4.03 0.09
C ALA A 51 7.79 -3.33 -1.12
N GLN A 52 8.49 -3.28 -2.25
CA GLN A 52 7.96 -2.74 -3.50
C GLN A 52 6.79 -3.59 -4.03
N VAL A 53 6.90 -4.92 -4.00
CA VAL A 53 5.78 -5.82 -4.34
C VAL A 53 4.58 -5.59 -3.42
N ALA A 54 4.80 -5.48 -2.10
CA ALA A 54 3.73 -5.14 -1.16
C ALA A 54 3.07 -3.79 -1.50
N SER A 55 3.85 -2.78 -1.88
CA SER A 55 3.33 -1.48 -2.30
C SER A 55 2.44 -1.56 -3.56
N PHE A 56 2.79 -2.42 -4.53
CA PHE A 56 1.97 -2.64 -5.72
C PHE A 56 0.67 -3.37 -5.37
N ALA A 57 0.73 -4.40 -4.53
CA ALA A 57 -0.43 -5.14 -4.08
C ALA A 57 -1.43 -4.25 -3.31
N LEU A 58 -0.93 -3.43 -2.38
CA LEU A 58 -1.75 -2.49 -1.62
C LEU A 58 -2.37 -1.42 -2.51
N THR A 59 -1.62 -0.91 -3.51
CA THR A 59 -2.16 0.01 -4.53
C THR A 59 -3.33 -0.61 -5.28
N ALA A 60 -3.19 -1.86 -5.72
CA ALA A 60 -4.23 -2.56 -6.46
C ALA A 60 -5.48 -2.79 -5.59
N TRP A 61 -5.29 -3.13 -4.32
CA TRP A 61 -6.41 -3.33 -3.41
C TRP A 61 -7.16 -2.04 -3.10
N ILE A 62 -6.44 -0.94 -2.87
CA ILE A 62 -7.04 0.38 -2.68
C ILE A 62 -7.87 0.76 -3.91
N ALA A 63 -7.33 0.56 -5.12
CA ALA A 63 -8.05 0.87 -6.36
C ALA A 63 -9.34 0.05 -6.49
N TYR A 64 -9.29 -1.25 -6.18
CA TYR A 64 -10.47 -2.12 -6.18
C TYR A 64 -11.52 -1.65 -5.17
N LEU A 65 -11.11 -1.28 -3.95
CA LEU A 65 -12.03 -0.80 -2.92
C LEU A 65 -12.66 0.56 -3.29
N ILE A 66 -11.94 1.44 -3.97
CA ILE A 66 -12.51 2.70 -4.48
C ILE A 66 -13.62 2.41 -5.51
N GLU A 67 -13.42 1.43 -6.40
CA GLU A 67 -14.46 1.03 -7.35
C GLU A 67 -15.70 0.44 -6.63
N GLN A 68 -15.50 -0.33 -5.55
CA GLN A 68 -16.61 -0.82 -4.73
C GLN A 68 -17.32 0.30 -3.97
N ASP A 69 -16.59 1.29 -3.45
CA ASP A 69 -17.15 2.49 -2.78
C ASP A 69 -18.11 3.24 -3.71
N ASP A 70 -17.68 3.50 -4.95
CA ASP A 70 -18.51 4.19 -5.94
C ASP A 70 -19.79 3.41 -6.25
N LYS A 71 -19.73 2.07 -6.26
CA LYS A 71 -20.90 1.21 -6.42
C LYS A 71 -21.85 1.32 -5.22
N PHE A 72 -21.35 1.18 -3.99
CA PHE A 72 -22.21 1.26 -2.79
C PHE A 72 -22.82 2.66 -2.62
N ARG A 73 -22.07 3.71 -2.96
CA ARG A 73 -22.59 5.08 -3.00
C ARG A 73 -23.75 5.21 -4.00
N ALA A 74 -23.63 4.61 -5.18
CA ALA A 74 -24.70 4.61 -6.18
C ALA A 74 -25.94 3.82 -5.73
N GLU A 75 -25.75 2.77 -4.93
CA GLU A 75 -26.82 1.92 -4.38
C GLU A 75 -27.45 2.50 -3.08
N GLY A 76 -26.82 3.51 -2.48
CA GLY A 76 -27.28 4.13 -1.23
C GLY A 76 -26.96 3.34 0.04
N ASP A 77 -26.02 2.39 -0.02
CA ASP A 77 -25.60 1.60 1.14
C ASP A 77 -24.48 2.31 1.94
N LEU A 78 -24.91 3.23 2.80
CA LEU A 78 -24.01 4.08 3.61
C LEU A 78 -23.18 3.32 4.64
N THR A 79 -23.64 2.15 5.11
CA THR A 79 -22.91 1.40 6.14
C THR A 79 -21.70 0.73 5.51
N THR A 80 -21.91 0.05 4.38
CA THR A 80 -20.85 -0.61 3.64
C THR A 80 -19.87 0.42 3.05
N GLU A 81 -20.36 1.56 2.54
CA GLU A 81 -19.52 2.69 2.09
C GLU A 81 -18.54 3.12 3.19
N ARG A 82 -19.05 3.36 4.42
CA ARG A 82 -18.21 3.79 5.54
C ARG A 82 -17.15 2.76 5.92
N ASP A 83 -17.51 1.47 5.90
CA ASP A 83 -16.58 0.38 6.22
C ASP A 83 -15.48 0.25 5.15
N VAL A 84 -15.83 0.42 3.87
CA VAL A 84 -14.88 0.45 2.75
C VAL A 84 -13.91 1.63 2.90
N LEU A 85 -14.40 2.83 3.19
CA LEU A 85 -13.56 4.00 3.43
C LEU A 85 -12.61 3.82 4.62
N GLY A 86 -13.09 3.21 5.72
CA GLY A 86 -12.27 2.87 6.87
C GLY A 86 -11.13 1.89 6.50
N ARG A 87 -11.44 0.88 5.68
CA ARG A 87 -10.46 -0.07 5.15
C ARG A 87 -9.42 0.62 4.27
N ILE A 88 -9.84 1.52 3.38
CA ILE A 88 -8.96 2.29 2.50
C ILE A 88 -7.97 3.13 3.33
N ALA A 89 -8.42 3.77 4.41
CA ALA A 89 -7.55 4.56 5.27
C ALA A 89 -6.41 3.72 5.88
N LEU A 90 -6.74 2.55 6.43
CA LEU A 90 -5.76 1.61 6.97
C LEU A 90 -4.77 1.13 5.88
N LEU A 91 -5.28 0.77 4.70
CA LEU A 91 -4.45 0.29 3.60
C LEU A 91 -3.50 1.39 3.07
N ARG A 92 -3.91 2.67 3.09
CA ARG A 92 -3.04 3.79 2.72
C ARG A 92 -1.87 3.97 3.69
N GLU A 93 -2.09 3.75 4.98
CA GLU A 93 -1.01 3.78 5.98
C GLU A 93 -0.01 2.65 5.74
N GLN A 94 -0.52 1.43 5.51
CA GLN A 94 0.30 0.27 5.16
C GLN A 94 1.06 0.47 3.84
N GLN A 95 0.41 1.05 2.83
CA GLN A 95 1.02 1.37 1.54
C GLN A 95 2.17 2.36 1.71
N ARG A 96 2.00 3.40 2.54
CA ARG A 96 3.09 4.35 2.85
C ARG A 96 4.26 3.66 3.55
N ALA A 97 3.99 2.80 4.52
CA ALA A 97 5.04 2.06 5.21
C ALA A 97 5.82 1.16 4.22
N ALA A 98 5.10 0.46 3.33
CA ALA A 98 5.70 -0.36 2.28
C ALA A 98 6.52 0.49 1.28
N GLN A 99 6.04 1.67 0.90
CA GLN A 99 6.77 2.59 0.02
C GLN A 99 8.05 3.13 0.68
N GLN A 100 8.02 3.43 1.98
CA GLN A 100 9.20 3.84 2.73
C GLN A 100 10.22 2.70 2.86
N ALA A 101 9.77 1.50 3.21
CA ALA A 101 10.63 0.31 3.27
C ALA A 101 11.22 -0.05 1.90
N ALA A 102 10.46 0.17 0.82
CA ALA A 102 10.95 0.03 -0.55
C ALA A 102 11.93 1.15 -0.94
N GLY A 103 12.07 2.22 -0.16
CA GLY A 103 12.87 3.39 -0.55
C GLY A 103 12.31 4.10 -1.79
N LEU A 104 10.98 4.09 -1.98
CA LEU A 104 10.27 4.82 -3.03
C LEU A 104 9.86 6.22 -2.56
N VAL A 105 9.73 6.41 -1.25
CA VAL A 105 9.37 7.67 -0.61
C VAL A 105 10.33 7.89 0.56
N ALA A 106 10.75 9.13 0.79
CA ALA A 106 11.56 9.47 1.95
C ALA A 106 10.81 9.09 3.25
N PRO A 107 11.52 8.63 4.30
CA PRO A 107 10.93 8.53 5.61
C PRO A 107 10.31 9.88 5.96
N LEU A 108 9.13 9.88 6.57
CA LEU A 108 8.65 11.07 7.26
C LEU A 108 9.62 11.31 8.42
N GLY A 109 10.74 12.00 8.13
CA GLY A 109 11.58 12.56 9.16
C GLY A 109 10.71 13.43 10.06
N THR A 110 11.06 13.49 11.35
CA THR A 110 10.54 14.50 12.28
C THR A 110 10.34 15.79 11.51
N ALA A 111 9.09 16.29 11.52
CA ALA A 111 8.74 17.57 10.93
C ALA A 111 9.91 18.51 11.11
N ASN A 112 10.40 19.08 10.00
CA ASN A 112 11.41 20.14 9.98
C ASN A 112 11.26 20.94 11.28
N PRO A 113 12.23 20.92 12.23
CA PRO A 113 12.11 21.76 13.39
C PRO A 113 11.90 23.15 12.81
N ALA A 114 10.75 23.74 13.12
CA ALA A 114 10.38 25.05 12.60
C ALA A 114 11.62 25.94 12.66
N PRO A 115 11.97 26.68 11.58
CA PRO A 115 13.09 27.60 11.68
C PRO A 115 12.87 28.39 12.96
N LEU A 116 13.83 28.30 13.88
CA LEU A 116 13.85 29.12 15.08
C LEU A 116 13.73 30.56 14.55
N LEU A 117 12.52 31.11 14.63
CA LEU A 117 12.32 32.53 14.49
C LEU A 117 13.01 33.11 15.71
N GLU A 118 14.29 33.45 15.55
CA GLU A 118 14.94 34.40 16.44
C GLU A 118 13.98 35.60 16.53
N PRO A 119 13.51 35.98 17.72
CA PRO A 119 12.78 37.22 17.85
C PRO A 119 13.77 38.32 17.43
N TRP A 120 13.54 38.89 16.27
CA TRP A 120 14.14 40.16 15.89
C TRP A 120 13.80 41.11 17.03
N GLY A 121 14.82 41.46 17.80
CA GLY A 121 14.65 42.04 19.13
C GLY A 121 13.71 43.24 19.12
N LEU A 122 12.86 43.30 20.14
CA LEU A 122 12.42 44.52 20.82
C LEU A 122 11.85 44.08 22.19
N GLY A 123 12.65 44.30 23.23
CA GLY A 123 12.35 43.98 24.63
C GLY A 123 13.62 43.97 25.47
#